data_AF-K0EVQ7-F1
#
_entry.id   AF-K0EVQ7-F1
#
_cell.length_a   1.000
_cell.length_b   1.000
_cell.length_c   1.000
_cell.angle_alpha   90.00
_cell.angle_beta   90.00
_cell.angle_gamma   90.00
#
_symmetry.space_group_name_H-M   'P 1'
#
loop_
_entity.id
_entity.type
_entity.pdbx_description
1 polymer ?
#
loop_
_entity_poly.entity_id
_entity_poly.type
_entity_poly.pdbx_seq_one_letter_code
_entity_poly.pdbx_strand_id
1 'polypeptide(L)'
;MAEYYKGRKFTSREEAGLPPPSPERDAEIDAGWAEFNARREAVPPEKRIHLSSRFGDEDWNDDADWDDSTRYAPPAPPADE
;
A
#
# COMPACT_ATOMS: atom_id res chain seq x y z
N MET A 1 -15.65 4.94 -12.27
CA MET A 1 -16.25 4.12 -11.18
C MET A 1 -15.32 4.31 -10.01
N ALA A 2 -15.76 4.92 -8.91
CA ALA A 2 -14.87 5.15 -7.78
C ALA A 2 -14.45 3.81 -7.17
N GLU A 3 -13.15 3.57 -7.05
CA GLU A 3 -12.62 2.34 -6.47
C GLU A 3 -12.73 2.45 -4.95
N TYR A 4 -13.65 1.69 -4.37
CA TYR A 4 -13.76 1.57 -2.93
C TYR A 4 -12.95 0.35 -2.47
N TYR A 5 -11.97 0.57 -1.59
CA TYR A 5 -11.28 -0.52 -0.90
C TYR A 5 -11.49 -0.37 0.60
N LYS A 6 -12.03 -1.42 1.24
CA LYS A 6 -12.41 -1.42 2.67
C LYS A 6 -13.25 -0.19 3.08
N GLY A 7 -14.24 0.17 2.26
CA GLY A 7 -15.14 1.30 2.51
C GLY A 7 -14.52 2.69 2.34
N ARG A 8 -13.25 2.79 1.97
CA ARG A 8 -12.60 4.08 1.67
C ARG A 8 -12.59 4.30 0.15
N LYS A 9 -12.97 5.50 -0.28
CA LYS A 9 -12.88 5.92 -1.68
C LYS A 9 -11.41 6.15 -2.01
N PHE A 10 -10.85 5.33 -2.89
CA PHE A 10 -9.57 5.60 -3.52
C PHE A 10 -9.86 6.40 -4.79
N THR A 11 -9.37 7.64 -4.81
CA THR A 11 -9.45 8.50 -5.98
C THR A 11 -8.04 8.79 -6.43
N SER A 12 -7.83 8.81 -7.74
CA SER A 12 -6.58 9.33 -8.27
C SER A 12 -6.46 10.80 -7.90
N ARG A 13 -5.22 11.30 -7.84
CA ARG A 13 -4.96 12.73 -7.57
C ARG A 13 -5.68 13.64 -8.57
N GLU A 14 -5.76 13.19 -9.83
CA GLU A 14 -6.50 13.83 -10.91
C GLU A 14 -8.01 13.83 -10.65
N GLU A 15 -8.61 12.70 -10.25
CA GLU A 15 -10.03 12.61 -9.92
C GLU A 15 -10.42 13.46 -8.70
N ALA A 16 -9.48 13.65 -7.75
CA ALA A 16 -9.66 14.52 -6.60
C ALA A 16 -9.48 16.02 -6.91
N GLY A 17 -9.13 16.39 -8.16
CA GLY A 17 -8.85 17.77 -8.55
C GLY A 17 -7.62 18.37 -7.88
N LEU A 18 -6.71 17.53 -7.39
CA LEU A 18 -5.47 17.98 -6.76
C LEU A 18 -4.46 18.35 -7.86
N PRO A 19 -3.71 19.47 -7.72
CA PRO A 19 -2.72 19.88 -8.71
C PRO A 19 -1.66 18.80 -8.88
N PRO A 20 -1.00 18.63 -10.05
CA PRO A 20 0.10 17.69 -10.18
C PRO A 20 1.18 17.92 -9.10
N PRO A 21 1.90 16.87 -8.66
CA PRO A 21 3.02 17.07 -7.74
C PRO A 21 4.01 18.09 -8.32
N SER A 22 4.61 18.90 -7.45
CA SER A 22 5.63 19.85 -7.90
C SER A 22 6.90 19.08 -8.28
N PRO A 23 7.65 19.54 -9.30
CA PRO A 23 8.89 18.88 -9.72
C PRO A 23 9.93 18.84 -8.58
N GLU A 24 9.91 19.83 -7.69
CA GLU A 24 10.74 19.86 -6.47
C GLU A 24 10.40 18.70 -5.54
N ARG A 25 9.11 18.39 -5.37
CA ARG A 25 8.67 17.31 -4.49
C ARG A 25 9.04 15.93 -5.05
N ASP A 26 8.92 15.76 -6.37
CA ASP A 26 9.34 14.51 -7.02
C ASP A 26 10.85 14.31 -6.88
N ALA A 27 11.65 15.37 -7.04
CA ALA A 27 13.10 15.31 -6.83
C ALA A 27 13.48 14.96 -5.38
N GLU A 28 12.76 15.48 -4.38
CA GLU A 28 12.95 15.09 -2.98
C GLU A 28 12.64 13.60 -2.74
N ILE A 29 11.55 13.11 -3.32
CA ILE A 29 11.13 11.70 -3.21
C ILE A 29 12.20 10.79 -3.84
N ASP A 30 12.66 11.14 -5.03
CA ASP A 30 13.69 10.37 -5.75
C ASP A 30 15.03 10.38 -5.00
N ALA A 31 15.43 11.52 -4.43
CA ALA A 31 16.62 11.61 -3.57
C ALA A 31 16.49 10.73 -2.32
N GLY A 32 15.32 10.72 -1.69
CA GLY A 32 15.02 9.85 -0.54
C GLY A 32 15.11 8.36 -0.89
N TRP A 33 14.58 7.97 -2.06
CA TRP A 33 14.71 6.59 -2.55
C TRP A 33 16.16 6.23 -2.89
N ALA A 34 16.93 7.13 -3.46
CA ALA A 34 18.35 6.91 -3.75
C ALA A 34 19.15 6.68 -2.45
N GLU A 35 18.91 7.48 -1.42
CA GLU A 35 19.54 7.32 -0.10
C GLU A 35 19.13 6.00 0.57
N PHE A 36 17.85 5.64 0.51
CA PHE A 36 17.36 4.35 1.01
C PHE A 36 18.01 3.18 0.29
N ASN A 37 18.10 3.23 -1.04
CA ASN A 37 18.72 2.18 -1.84
C ASN A 37 20.23 2.06 -1.57
N ALA A 38 20.94 3.18 -1.45
CA ALA A 38 22.35 3.17 -1.08
C ALA A 38 22.58 2.51 0.30
N ARG A 39 21.73 2.83 1.29
CA ARG A 39 21.76 2.15 2.60
C ARG A 39 21.48 0.66 2.47
N ARG A 40 20.48 0.27 1.66
CA ARG A 40 20.11 -1.14 1.43
C ARG A 40 21.23 -1.93 0.75
N GLU A 41 21.90 -1.33 -0.23
CA GLU A 41 23.03 -1.95 -0.94
C GLU A 41 24.25 -2.12 -0.04
N ALA A 42 24.50 -1.16 0.84
CA ALA A 42 25.58 -1.22 1.84
C ALA A 42 25.39 -2.33 2.88
N VAL A 43 24.16 -2.85 3.07
CA VAL A 43 23.93 -4.00 3.95
C VAL A 43 24.48 -5.27 3.28
N PRO A 44 25.43 -5.98 3.91
CA PRO A 44 25.92 -7.27 3.43
C PRO A 44 24.75 -8.25 3.23
N PRO A 45 24.79 -9.12 2.21
CA PRO A 45 23.68 -10.02 1.88
C PRO A 45 23.21 -10.86 3.07
N GLU A 46 24.14 -11.30 3.93
CA GLU A 46 23.86 -12.08 5.15
C GLU A 46 22.99 -11.33 6.19
N LYS A 47 22.99 -9.99 6.16
CA LYS A 47 22.23 -9.13 7.07
C LYS A 47 20.97 -8.57 6.41
N ARG A 48 20.73 -8.86 5.13
CA ARG A 48 19.50 -8.45 4.46
C ARG A 48 18.39 -9.32 5.01
N ILE A 49 17.44 -8.71 5.71
CA ILE A 49 16.25 -9.40 6.19
C ILE A 49 15.40 -9.71 4.97
N HIS A 50 15.46 -10.94 4.48
CA HIS A 50 14.47 -11.46 3.55
C HIS A 50 13.22 -11.81 4.33
N LEU A 51 12.04 -11.43 3.81
CA LEU A 51 10.76 -11.77 4.45
C LEU A 51 10.62 -13.30 4.62
N SER A 52 11.13 -14.09 3.68
CA SER A 52 11.19 -15.55 3.76
C SER A 52 11.99 -16.08 4.95
N SER A 53 13.01 -15.35 5.43
CA SER A 53 13.77 -15.78 6.61
C SER A 53 13.03 -15.56 7.93
N ARG A 54 12.03 -14.66 7.96
CA ARG A 54 11.26 -14.33 9.17
C ARG A 54 9.91 -15.05 9.23
N PHE A 55 9.24 -15.14 8.09
CA PHE A 55 7.92 -15.74 7.99
C PHE A 55 7.99 -17.17 7.41
N GLY A 56 9.17 -17.66 6.98
CA GLY A 56 9.23 -18.88 6.18
C GLY A 56 8.60 -18.65 4.81
N ASP A 57 8.86 -19.53 3.85
CA ASP A 57 8.12 -19.52 2.58
C ASP A 57 6.69 -20.09 2.76
N GLU A 58 6.41 -20.77 3.87
CA GLU A 58 5.15 -21.49 4.15
C GLU A 58 4.03 -20.60 4.76
N ASP A 59 4.35 -19.52 5.47
CA ASP A 59 3.33 -18.74 6.24
C ASP A 59 2.45 -17.82 5.37
N TRP A 60 2.71 -17.72 4.06
CA TRP A 60 1.82 -16.96 3.17
C TRP A 60 0.55 -17.73 2.79
N ASN A 61 0.54 -19.07 2.88
CA ASN A 61 -0.47 -19.86 2.17
C ASN A 61 -1.22 -20.94 2.98
N ASP A 62 -1.05 -21.01 4.30
CA ASP A 62 -1.90 -21.88 5.13
C ASP A 62 -3.06 -21.08 5.74
N ASP A 63 -4.25 -21.26 5.15
CA ASP A 63 -5.54 -21.12 5.81
C ASP A 63 -5.92 -19.77 6.43
N ALA A 64 -5.71 -18.66 5.72
CA ALA A 64 -6.56 -17.49 5.95
C ALA A 64 -7.92 -17.71 5.24
N ASP A 65 -8.75 -18.53 5.87
CA ASP A 65 -10.19 -18.68 5.70
C ASP A 65 -10.96 -17.38 6.04
N TRP A 66 -10.46 -16.25 5.53
CA TRP A 66 -10.97 -14.90 5.79
C TRP A 66 -12.28 -14.65 5.05
N ASP A 67 -13.30 -15.45 5.33
CA ASP A 67 -14.69 -15.10 5.12
C ASP A 67 -15.10 -14.09 6.21
N ASP A 68 -14.53 -12.88 6.13
CA ASP A 68 -14.96 -11.72 6.92
C ASP A 68 -16.20 -11.06 6.29
N SER A 69 -17.15 -11.87 5.80
CA SER A 69 -18.47 -11.38 5.37
C SER A 69 -19.32 -10.91 6.56
N THR A 70 -18.91 -11.18 7.80
CA THR A 70 -19.69 -10.86 9.01
C THR A 70 -19.29 -9.58 9.75
N ARG A 71 -18.08 -9.00 9.59
CA ARG A 71 -17.73 -7.74 10.30
C ARG A 71 -18.11 -6.46 9.57
N TYR A 72 -18.24 -6.48 8.25
CA TYR A 72 -18.52 -5.27 7.49
C TYR A 72 -19.73 -5.45 6.59
N ALA A 73 -20.94 -5.51 7.18
CA ALA A 73 -22.11 -5.06 6.44
C ALA A 73 -21.94 -3.55 6.18
N PRO A 74 -21.73 -3.09 4.93
CA PRO A 74 -21.66 -1.66 4.66
C PRO A 74 -22.99 -1.02 5.06
N PRO A 75 -22.99 0.18 5.66
CA PRO A 75 -24.24 0.90 5.89
C PRO A 75 -24.95 1.08 4.54
N ALA A 76 -26.26 0.86 4.52
CA ALA A 76 -27.08 1.04 3.33
C ALA A 76 -26.81 2.42 2.71
N PRO A 77 -26.64 2.52 1.37
CA PRO A 77 -26.44 3.81 0.74
C PRO A 77 -27.63 4.73 1.08
N PRO A 78 -27.39 6.05 1.26
CA PRO A 78 -28.50 6.98 1.47
C PRO A 78 -29.46 6.84 0.29
N ALA A 79 -30.76 6.76 0.58
CA ALA A 79 -31.78 6.78 -0.45
C ALA A 79 -31.63 8.11 -1.21
N ASP A 80 -31.39 8.02 -2.53
CA ASP A 80 -31.49 9.19 -3.40
C ASP A 80 -32.93 9.74 -3.27
N GLU A 81 -33.01 11.05 -3.05
CA GLU A 81 -34.20 11.85 -2.72
C GLU A 81 -35.44 11.58 -3.60
#